data_AF-A0A951GW19-F1
#
_entry.id   AF-A0A951GW19-F1
#
_cell.length_a   1.000
_cell.length_b   1.000
_cell.length_c   1.000
_cell.angle_alpha   90.00
_cell.angle_beta   90.00
_cell.angle_gamma   90.00
#
_symmetry.space_group_name_H-M   'P 1'
#
loop_
_entity.id
_entity.type
_entity.pdbx_description
1 polymer ?
#
loop_
_entity_poly.entity_id
_entity_poly.type
_entity_poly.pdbx_seq_one_letter_code
_entity_poly.pdbx_strand_id
1 'polypeptide(L)'
;MLTRPDVLVLGGGGVLGEAWMMGVLAGLEDGSGFDLRACEYFVGTSAGSIVAAHLVAGNPPRRPSSIDAELELDGEQPIAEL
;
A
#
# COMPACT_ATOMS: atom_id res chain seq x y z
N MET A 1 -12.79 16.27 6.11
CA MET A 1 -13.10 14.84 5.88
C MET A 1 -12.64 14.49 4.49
N LEU A 2 -11.89 13.39 4.33
CA LEU A 2 -11.53 12.87 3.02
C LEU A 2 -12.79 12.28 2.39
N THR A 3 -13.10 12.62 1.14
CA THR A 3 -14.18 11.97 0.39
C THR A 3 -13.62 10.79 -0.40
N ARG A 4 -14.47 9.80 -0.69
CA ARG A 4 -14.09 8.70 -1.57
C ARG A 4 -13.72 9.26 -2.95
N PRO A 5 -12.59 8.86 -3.55
CA PRO A 5 -12.25 9.25 -4.90
C PRO A 5 -13.11 8.50 -5.92
N ASP A 6 -13.35 9.14 -7.08
CA ASP A 6 -14.00 8.48 -8.22
C ASP A 6 -13.00 7.57 -8.99
N VAL A 7 -11.73 7.99 -9.05
CA VAL A 7 -10.66 7.28 -9.76
C VAL A 7 -9.51 6.98 -8.80
N LEU A 8 -9.05 5.72 -8.78
CA LEU A 8 -7.84 5.30 -8.07
C LEU A 8 -6.71 5.05 -9.07
N VAL A 9 -5.61 5.81 -8.95
CA VAL A 9 -4.42 5.70 -9.81
C VAL A 9 -3.25 5.11 -9.01
N LEU A 10 -2.73 3.97 -9.46
CA LEU A 10 -1.76 3.14 -8.75
C LEU A 10 -0.47 2.98 -9.59
N GLY A 11 0.63 3.50 -9.05
CA GLY A 11 1.93 3.47 -9.72
C GLY A 11 2.61 2.10 -9.72
N GLY A 12 3.74 2.00 -10.43
CA GLY A 12 4.63 0.84 -10.35
C GLY A 12 5.51 0.85 -9.09
N GLY A 13 6.15 -0.29 -8.80
CA GLY A 13 7.05 -0.40 -7.64
C GLY A 13 7.52 -1.81 -7.28
N GLY A 14 7.28 -2.80 -8.15
CA GLY A 14 7.62 -4.21 -7.87
C GLY A 14 6.88 -4.78 -6.66
N VAL A 15 7.40 -5.87 -6.11
CA VAL A 15 6.79 -6.59 -4.97
C VAL A 15 6.70 -5.71 -3.72
N LEU A 16 7.73 -4.90 -3.44
CA LEU A 16 7.72 -3.98 -2.30
C LEU A 16 6.66 -2.88 -2.47
N GLY A 17 6.58 -2.29 -3.66
CA GLY A 17 5.58 -1.27 -3.96
C GLY A 17 4.15 -1.81 -3.88
N GLU A 18 3.91 -3.05 -4.32
CA GLU A 18 2.62 -3.73 -4.15
C GLU A 18 2.24 -3.85 -2.67
N ALA A 19 3.15 -4.38 -1.84
CA ALA A 19 2.92 -4.55 -0.41
C ALA A 19 2.68 -3.21 0.30
N TRP A 20 3.48 -2.18 -0.03
CA TRP A 20 3.31 -0.83 0.49
C TRP A 20 1.96 -0.24 0.10
N MET A 21 1.56 -0.33 -1.17
CA MET A 21 0.27 0.17 -1.64
C MET A 21 -0.90 -0.51 -0.91
N MET A 22 -0.85 -1.84 -0.74
CA MET A 22 -1.89 -2.55 0.01
C MET A 22 -2.03 -2.02 1.44
N GLY A 23 -0.92 -1.77 2.13
CA GLY A 23 -0.92 -1.22 3.49
C GLY A 23 -1.46 0.22 3.55
N VAL A 24 -1.03 1.08 2.62
CA VAL A 24 -1.52 2.47 2.53
C VAL A 24 -3.03 2.51 2.30
N LEU A 25 -3.53 1.71 1.35
CA LEU A 25 -4.96 1.67 1.04
C LEU A 25 -5.77 1.10 2.22
N ALA A 26 -5.26 0.09 2.93
CA ALA A 26 -5.90 -0.43 4.14
C ALA A 26 -6.00 0.65 5.23
N GLY A 27 -4.91 1.39 5.48
CA GLY A 27 -4.92 2.49 6.45
C GLY A 27 -5.84 3.65 6.03
N LEU A 28 -5.97 3.91 4.73
CA LEU A 28 -6.92 4.89 4.19
C LEU A 28 -8.36 4.46 4.43
N GLU A 29 -8.73 3.19 4.17
CA GLU A 29 -10.07 2.68 4.50
C GLU A 29 -10.35 2.80 5.99
N ASP A 30 -9.39 2.47 6.86
CA ASP A 30 -9.53 2.59 8.32
C ASP A 30 -9.78 4.03 8.78
N GLY A 31 -8.97 4.96 8.28
CA GLY A 31 -9.01 6.35 8.70
C GLY A 31 -10.18 7.14 8.10
N SER A 32 -10.68 6.73 6.93
CA SER A 32 -11.73 7.44 6.21
C SER A 32 -13.11 6.80 6.30
N GLY A 33 -13.18 5.49 6.57
CA GLY A 33 -14.42 4.72 6.69
C GLY A 33 -15.13 4.41 5.37
N PHE A 34 -14.58 4.78 4.21
CA PHE A 34 -15.17 4.41 2.91
C PHE A 34 -14.41 3.26 2.25
N ASP A 35 -15.16 2.47 1.48
CA ASP A 35 -14.67 1.33 0.72
C ASP A 35 -13.97 1.77 -0.57
N LEU A 36 -12.67 1.51 -0.70
CA LEU A 36 -11.90 1.87 -1.90
C LEU A 36 -12.29 1.02 -3.11
N ARG A 37 -12.92 -0.14 -2.92
CA ARG A 37 -13.47 -0.95 -4.01
C ARG A 37 -14.67 -0.29 -4.68
N ALA A 38 -15.27 0.71 -4.03
CA ALA A 38 -16.38 1.47 -4.59
C ALA A 38 -15.94 2.64 -5.49
N CYS A 39 -14.64 2.79 -5.78
CA CYS A 39 -14.17 3.70 -6.83
C CYS A 39 -14.77 3.29 -8.19
N GLU A 40 -15.07 4.26 -9.04
CA GLU A 40 -15.68 4.02 -10.36
C GLU A 40 -14.64 3.53 -11.36
N TYR A 41 -13.40 4.04 -11.25
CA TYR A 41 -12.31 3.69 -12.16
C TYR A 41 -11.02 3.34 -11.42
N PHE A 42 -10.27 2.40 -11.99
CA PHE A 42 -8.96 1.98 -11.51
C PHE A 42 -7.95 2.05 -12.65
N VAL A 43 -6.82 2.71 -12.40
CA VAL A 43 -5.69 2.79 -13.34
C VAL A 43 -4.46 2.27 -12.63
N GLY A 44 -3.84 1.21 -13.14
CA GLY A 44 -2.68 0.59 -12.51
C GLY A 44 -1.58 0.22 -13.50
N THR A 45 -0.32 0.44 -13.13
CA THR A 45 0.85 0.00 -13.93
C THR A 45 1.77 -0.92 -13.12
N SER A 46 2.24 -2.03 -13.71
CA SER A 46 3.11 -3.01 -13.02
C SER A 46 2.50 -3.48 -11.69
N ALA A 47 3.15 -3.28 -10.54
CA ALA A 47 2.60 -3.55 -9.22
C ALA A 47 1.21 -2.92 -9.01
N GLY A 48 0.99 -1.68 -9.48
CA GLY A 48 -0.30 -1.02 -9.37
C GLY A 48 -1.41 -1.71 -10.17
N SER A 49 -1.08 -2.42 -11.25
CA SER A 49 -2.06 -3.21 -12.02
C SER A 49 -2.54 -4.43 -11.25
N ILE A 50 -1.65 -5.05 -10.46
CA ILE A 50 -1.98 -6.17 -9.57
C ILE A 50 -2.90 -5.68 -8.44
N VAL A 51 -2.55 -4.57 -7.79
CA VAL A 51 -3.39 -3.97 -6.73
C VAL A 51 -4.75 -3.55 -7.29
N ALA A 52 -4.78 -2.89 -8.45
CA ALA A 52 -6.04 -2.52 -9.12
C ALA A 52 -6.93 -3.75 -9.39
N ALA A 53 -6.35 -4.80 -10.00
CA ALA A 53 -7.09 -6.03 -10.30
C ALA A 53 -7.62 -6.71 -9.03
N HIS A 54 -6.84 -6.72 -7.95
CA HIS A 54 -7.25 -7.26 -6.66
C HIS A 54 -8.48 -6.55 -6.09
N LEU A 55 -8.50 -5.21 -6.12
CA LEU A 55 -9.64 -4.41 -5.66
C LEU A 55 -10.88 -4.59 -6.54
N VAL A 56 -10.69 -4.58 -7.87
CA VAL A 56 -11.77 -4.79 -8.85
C VAL A 56 -12.38 -6.19 -8.71
N ALA A 57 -11.59 -7.19 -8.29
CA ALA A 57 -12.08 -8.53 -7.96
C ALA A 57 -12.92 -8.58 -6.66
N GLY A 58 -13.13 -7.44 -6.00
CA GLY A 58 -13.93 -7.31 -4.77
C GLY A 58 -13.14 -7.59 -3.49
N ASN A 59 -11.84 -7.85 -3.59
CA ASN A 59 -11.01 -8.15 -2.43
C ASN A 59 -10.60 -6.84 -1.73
N PRO A 60 -10.71 -6.75 -0.39
CA PRO A 60 -10.26 -5.57 0.33
C PRO A 60 -8.73 -5.42 0.26
N PRO A 61 -8.20 -4.20 0.45
CA PRO A 61 -6.78 -3.98 0.66
C PRO A 61 -6.22 -4.88 1.75
N ARG A 62 -5.05 -5.46 1.51
CA ARG A 62 -4.41 -6.34 2.50
C ARG A 62 -3.84 -5.50 3.63
N ARG A 63 -4.36 -5.73 4.84
CA ARG A 63 -3.75 -5.22 6.07
C ARG A 63 -2.38 -5.88 6.27
N PRO A 64 -1.32 -5.12 6.54
CA PRO A 64 -0.07 -5.70 6.99
C PRO A 64 -0.36 -6.56 8.21
N SER A 65 0.19 -7.77 8.27
CA SER A 65 0.30 -8.47 9.55
C SER A 65 1.04 -7.53 10.50
N SER A 66 0.66 -7.49 11.78
CA SER A 66 1.50 -6.87 12.80
C SER A 66 2.88 -7.50 12.69
N ILE A 67 3.83 -6.74 12.14
CA ILE A 67 5.23 -7.07 12.28
C ILE A 67 5.54 -6.54 13.68
N ASP A 68 5.92 -7.41 14.61
CA ASP A 68 6.70 -7.01 15.78
C ASP A 68 8.08 -6.56 15.28
N ALA A 69 8.11 -5.50 14.47
CA ALA A 69 9.31 -4.95 13.90
C ALA A 69 9.95 -4.12 15.00
N GLU A 70 10.72 -4.78 15.85
CA GLU A 70 12.03 -4.21 16.16
C GLU A 70 12.70 -4.01 14.81
N LEU A 71 12.58 -2.79 14.28
CA LEU A 71 13.46 -2.31 13.25
C LEU A 71 14.85 -2.44 13.86
N GLU A 72 15.56 -3.52 13.56
CA GLU A 72 17.02 -3.55 13.66
C GLU A 72 17.49 -2.44 12.73
N LEU A 73 17.61 -1.24 13.32
CA LEU A 73 18.44 -0.19 12.77
C LEU A 73 19.83 -0.80 12.86
N ASP A 74 20.31 -1.35 11.74
CA ASP A 74 21.65 -1.91 11.61
C ASP A 74 22.61 -0.99 12.35
N GLY A 75 23.13 -1.49 13.48
CA GLY A 75 23.93 -0.72 14.41
C GLY A 75 25.07 -0.05 13.67
N GLU A 76 25.31 1.22 14.00
CA GLU A 76 26.46 2.01 13.57
C GLU A 76 27.70 1.12 13.39
N GLN A 77 28.02 0.78 12.14
CA GLN A 77 29.29 0.17 11.82
C GLN A 77 30.33 1.27 12.04
N PRO A 78 31.30 1.10 12.97
CA PRO A 78 32.31 2.13 13.19
C PRO A 78 33.09 2.32 11.89
N ILE A 79 33.12 3.56 11.40
CA ILE A 79 34.02 3.98 10.33
C ILE A 79 35.44 3.62 10.76
N ALA A 80 36.06 2.66 10.06
CA ALA A 80 37.46 2.32 10.31
C ALA A 80 38.29 3.58 10.09
N GLU A 81 39.00 4.02 11.14
CA GLU A 81 39.95 5.12 11.08
C GLU A 81 41.04 4.81 10.04
N LEU A 82 41.30 5.78 9.16
CA LEU A 82 42.45 5.80 8.24
C LEU A 82 43.69 6.34 8.94
#